data_AF-A0A7Y4WWY2-F1
#
_entry.id   AF-A0A7Y4WWY2-F1
#
_cell.length_a   1.000
_cell.length_b   1.000
_cell.length_c   1.000
_cell.angle_alpha   90.00
_cell.angle_beta   90.00
_cell.angle_gamma   90.00
#
_symmetry.space_group_name_H-M   'P 1'
#
loop_
_entity.id
_entity.type
_entity.pdbx_description
1 polymer ?
#
loop_
_entity_poly.entity_id
_entity_poly.type
_entity_poly.pdbx_seq_one_letter_code
_entity_poly.pdbx_strand_id
1 'polypeptide(L)'
;LMYAAHDSYSNCGLGSDGTDMIVDMVRTAGADNGLYGAKITGGGSGGTVAVLGKKGAHPAVDKIAREYQKGSGRAPFVFNGSSPGAFQFGFMEFDAIKK
;
A
#
# COMPACT_ATOMS: atom_id res chain seq x y z
N LEU A 1 -10.63 -7.49 -8.18
CA LEU A 1 -10.02 -8.16 -7.01
C LEU A 1 -9.58 -7.15 -5.95
N MET A 2 -8.63 -6.25 -6.20
CA MET A 2 -8.11 -5.33 -5.17
C MET A 2 -9.19 -4.41 -4.58
N TYR A 3 -9.97 -3.72 -5.42
CA TYR A 3 -11.06 -2.85 -4.94
C TYR A 3 -12.08 -3.60 -4.08
N ALA A 4 -12.58 -4.75 -4.56
CA ALA A 4 -13.49 -5.58 -3.77
C ALA A 4 -12.85 -6.07 -2.45
N ALA A 5 -11.55 -6.38 -2.44
CA ALA A 5 -10.81 -6.74 -1.24
C ALA A 5 -10.60 -5.54 -0.28
N HIS A 6 -10.66 -4.31 -0.77
CA HIS A 6 -10.71 -3.13 0.08
C HIS A 6 -12.09 -2.97 0.71
N ASP A 7 -13.15 -3.11 -0.09
CA ASP A 7 -14.53 -3.03 0.39
C ASP A 7 -14.81 -4.07 1.51
N SER A 8 -14.19 -5.25 1.45
CA SER A 8 -14.31 -6.26 2.51
C SER A 8 -13.73 -5.83 3.85
N TYR A 9 -12.69 -4.98 3.88
CA TYR A 9 -12.17 -4.44 5.14
C TYR A 9 -13.22 -3.53 5.80
N SER A 10 -13.85 -2.65 5.03
CA SER A 10 -14.92 -1.78 5.53
C SER A 10 -16.12 -2.58 6.04
N ASN A 11 -16.50 -3.65 5.32
CA ASN A 11 -17.58 -4.55 5.77
C ASN A 11 -17.28 -5.27 7.09
N CYS A 12 -16.01 -5.48 7.43
CA CYS A 12 -15.57 -6.06 8.70
C CYS A 12 -15.22 -5.01 9.76
N GLY A 13 -15.52 -3.72 9.54
CA GLY A 13 -15.19 -2.64 10.48
C GLY A 13 -13.71 -2.26 10.53
N LEU A 14 -12.93 -2.66 9.52
CA LEU A 14 -11.49 -2.42 9.38
C LEU A 14 -11.15 -1.38 8.31
N GLY A 15 -12.14 -0.64 7.82
CA GLY A 15 -11.96 0.46 6.86
C GLY A 15 -11.38 1.74 7.50
N SER A 16 -11.07 2.74 6.68
CA SER A 16 -10.65 4.07 7.15
C SER A 16 -10.81 5.10 6.04
N ASP A 17 -11.40 6.25 6.39
CA ASP A 17 -11.51 7.44 5.54
C ASP A 17 -10.21 7.78 4.79
N GLY A 18 -9.07 7.66 5.46
CA GLY A 18 -7.76 7.94 4.88
C GLY A 18 -7.37 6.96 3.78
N THR A 19 -7.60 5.66 3.97
CA THR A 19 -7.29 4.65 2.95
C THR A 19 -8.33 4.65 1.84
N ASP A 20 -9.60 4.89 2.17
CA ASP A 20 -10.71 4.93 1.22
C ASP A 20 -10.49 6.05 0.21
N MET A 21 -10.11 7.25 0.68
CA MET A 21 -9.77 8.38 -0.18
C MET A 21 -8.64 8.07 -1.16
N ILE A 22 -7.57 7.40 -0.72
CA ILE A 22 -6.45 7.02 -1.59
C ILE A 22 -6.92 5.98 -2.63
N VAL A 23 -7.70 4.99 -2.22
CA VAL A 23 -8.21 3.94 -3.11
C VAL A 23 -9.11 4.55 -4.20
N ASP A 24 -9.97 5.50 -3.84
CA ASP A 24 -10.83 6.21 -4.78
C ASP A 24 -10.05 7.13 -5.73
N MET A 25 -9.01 7.82 -5.24
CA MET A 25 -8.11 8.59 -6.10
C MET A 25 -7.40 7.71 -7.14
N VAL A 26 -6.91 6.54 -6.73
CA VAL A 26 -6.29 5.57 -7.64
C VAL A 26 -7.30 5.04 -8.66
N ARG A 27 -8.52 4.71 -8.20
CA ARG A 27 -9.62 4.25 -9.08
C ARG A 27 -10.00 5.30 -10.11
N THR A 28 -10.06 6.56 -9.71
CA THR A 28 -10.36 7.71 -10.57
C THR A 28 -9.26 7.96 -11.60
N ALA A 29 -7.99 7.88 -11.20
CA ALA A 29 -6.86 8.03 -12.11
C ALA A 29 -6.81 6.88 -13.14
N GLY A 30 -7.11 5.65 -12.72
CA GLY A 30 -7.43 4.54 -13.59
C GLY A 30 -6.33 4.10 -14.57
N ALA A 31 -6.73 3.23 -15.51
CA ALA A 31 -5.82 2.50 -16.38
C ALA A 31 -5.11 3.40 -17.41
N ASP A 32 -5.70 4.53 -17.79
CA ASP A 32 -5.08 5.51 -18.69
C ASP A 32 -3.81 6.14 -18.09
N ASN A 33 -3.72 6.17 -16.76
CA ASN A 33 -2.52 6.57 -16.02
C ASN A 33 -1.67 5.36 -15.58
N GLY A 34 -1.97 4.16 -16.09
CA GLY A 34 -1.28 2.92 -15.76
C GLY A 34 -1.61 2.36 -14.37
N LEU A 35 -2.73 2.72 -13.76
CA LEU A 35 -3.15 2.23 -12.45
C LEU A 35 -4.33 1.25 -12.60
N TYR A 36 -4.22 0.07 -12.01
CA TYR A 36 -5.17 -1.04 -12.23
C TYR A 36 -5.93 -1.46 -10.98
N GLY A 37 -5.43 -1.11 -9.79
CA GLY A 37 -6.07 -1.47 -8.54
C GLY A 37 -5.40 -0.82 -7.34
N ALA A 38 -6.18 -0.62 -6.28
CA ALA A 38 -5.67 -0.25 -4.97
C ALA A 38 -6.47 -0.95 -3.87
N LYS A 39 -5.82 -1.20 -2.73
CA LYS A 39 -6.48 -1.63 -1.51
C LYS A 39 -5.67 -1.31 -0.26
N ILE A 40 -6.35 -1.21 0.87
CA ILE A 40 -5.69 -1.28 2.18
C ILE A 40 -4.86 -2.57 2.33
N THR A 41 -3.71 -2.47 3.00
CA THR A 41 -2.82 -3.60 3.29
C THR A 41 -2.37 -3.60 4.76
N GLY A 42 -2.22 -4.79 5.35
CA GLY A 42 -1.97 -4.96 6.78
C GLY A 42 -3.25 -5.24 7.57
N GLY A 43 -3.28 -4.84 8.85
CA GLY A 43 -4.36 -5.14 9.79
C GLY A 43 -5.66 -4.35 9.58
N GLY A 44 -5.62 -3.21 8.89
CA GLY A 44 -6.79 -2.34 8.69
C GLY A 44 -6.78 -1.08 9.55
N SER A 45 -7.92 -0.38 9.57
CA SER A 45 -8.17 0.83 10.37
C SER A 45 -7.24 2.00 10.06
N GLY A 46 -6.77 2.08 8.81
CA GLY A 46 -5.83 3.09 8.33
C GLY A 46 -4.53 2.48 7.82
N GLY A 47 -3.44 3.24 7.91
CA GLY A 47 -2.11 2.78 7.53
C GLY A 47 -1.83 2.90 6.04
N THR A 48 -1.59 1.76 5.37
CA THR A 48 -1.00 1.74 4.02
C THR A 48 -1.98 1.22 2.97
N VAL A 49 -1.92 1.81 1.77
CA VAL A 49 -2.60 1.33 0.57
C VAL A 49 -1.56 0.73 -0.39
N ALA A 50 -1.79 -0.51 -0.83
CA ALA A 50 -1.06 -1.12 -1.92
C ALA A 50 -1.70 -0.72 -3.25
N VAL A 51 -0.89 -0.24 -4.19
CA VAL A 51 -1.32 0.16 -5.55
C VAL A 51 -0.71 -0.79 -6.57
N LEU A 52 -1.55 -1.36 -7.43
CA LEU A 52 -1.13 -2.12 -8.61
C LEU A 52 -1.13 -1.19 -9.81
N GLY A 53 0.04 -1.02 -10.42
CA GLY A 53 0.21 -0.23 -11.63
C GLY A 53 1.26 -0.79 -12.56
N LYS A 54 1.27 -0.27 -13.79
CA LYS A 54 2.27 -0.58 -14.81
C LYS A 54 3.64 -0.07 -14.38
N LYS A 55 4.71 -0.75 -14.82
CA LYS A 55 6.07 -0.21 -14.72
C LYS A 55 6.12 1.22 -15.30
N GLY A 56 6.61 2.17 -14.51
CA GLY A 56 6.66 3.58 -14.88
C GLY A 56 5.47 4.43 -14.40
N ALA A 57 4.45 3.86 -13.75
CA ALA A 57 3.30 4.61 -13.22
C ALA A 57 3.63 5.44 -11.94
N HIS A 58 4.89 5.49 -11.50
CA HIS A 58 5.34 6.25 -10.34
C HIS A 58 4.86 7.72 -10.32
N PRO A 59 4.98 8.47 -11.42
CA PRO A 59 4.51 9.86 -11.44
C PRO A 59 3.02 10.03 -11.14
N ALA A 60 2.19 9.04 -11.51
CA ALA A 60 0.76 9.04 -11.19
C ALA A 60 0.53 8.81 -9.69
N VAL A 61 1.29 7.89 -9.07
CA VAL A 61 1.26 7.64 -7.62
C VAL A 61 1.73 8.88 -6.85
N ASP A 62 2.81 9.52 -7.28
CA ASP A 62 3.32 10.76 -6.65
C ASP A 62 2.32 11.92 -6.75
N LYS A 63 1.59 12.02 -7.87
CA LYS A 63 0.50 12.99 -8.02
C LYS A 63 -0.61 12.71 -7.02
N ILE A 64 -1.04 11.45 -6.90
CA ILE A 64 -2.06 11.05 -5.92
C ILE A 64 -1.62 11.36 -4.49
N ALA A 65 -0.36 11.08 -4.13
CA ALA A 65 0.18 11.40 -2.81
C ALA A 65 0.11 12.91 -2.51
N ARG A 66 0.47 13.77 -3.49
CA ARG A 66 0.36 15.22 -3.34
C ARG A 66 -1.09 15.69 -3.18
N GLU A 67 -2.01 15.17 -3.99
CA GLU A 67 -3.43 15.55 -3.91
C GLU A 67 -4.11 15.02 -2.63
N TYR A 68 -3.73 13.83 -2.17
CA TYR A 68 -4.13 13.31 -0.86
C TYR A 68 -3.70 14.22 0.28
N GLN A 69 -2.44 14.68 0.28
CA GLN A 69 -1.96 15.60 1.31
C GLN A 69 -2.73 16.91 1.30
N LYS A 70 -3.00 17.48 0.13
CA LYS A 70 -3.80 18.71 0.00
C LYS A 70 -5.23 18.52 0.51
N GLY A 71 -5.87 17.40 0.16
CA GLY A 71 -7.27 17.15 0.51
C GLY A 71 -7.50 16.70 1.95
N SER A 72 -6.55 15.96 2.54
CA SER A 72 -6.70 15.38 3.88
C SER A 72 -5.90 16.10 4.97
N GLY A 73 -4.91 16.91 4.60
CA GLY A 73 -3.94 17.49 5.54
C GLY A 73 -2.92 16.50 6.12
N ARG A 74 -3.01 15.21 5.76
CA ARG A 74 -2.13 14.15 6.25
C ARG A 74 -0.97 13.96 5.27
N ALA A 75 0.27 13.96 5.74
CA ALA A 75 1.43 13.74 4.89
C ALA A 75 1.62 12.24 4.59
N PRO A 76 1.42 11.77 3.35
CA PRO A 76 1.65 10.37 3.01
C PRO A 76 3.13 10.09 2.74
N PHE A 77 3.52 8.83 2.84
CA PHE A 77 4.82 8.34 2.40
C PHE A 77 4.66 7.30 1.29
N VAL A 78 5.42 7.44 0.20
CA VAL A 78 5.38 6.52 -0.95
C VAL A 78 6.53 5.51 -0.82
N PHE A 79 6.18 4.26 -0.52
CA PHE A 79 7.13 3.15 -0.56
C PHE A 79 7.32 2.68 -2.01
N ASN A 80 8.57 2.52 -2.42
CA ASN A 80 8.92 1.98 -3.73
C ASN A 80 10.15 1.09 -3.68
N GLY A 81 10.27 0.21 -4.68
CA GLY A 81 11.33 -0.79 -4.75
C GLY A 81 11.03 -2.06 -3.95
N SER A 82 12.02 -2.93 -3.90
CA SER A 82 11.99 -4.18 -3.14
C SER A 82 13.39 -4.43 -2.57
N SER A 83 13.46 -5.16 -1.46
CA SER A 83 14.72 -5.61 -0.87
C SER A 83 14.81 -7.14 -0.87
N PRO A 84 16.03 -7.70 -0.80
CA PRO A 84 16.24 -9.10 -0.42
C PRO A 84 15.44 -9.51 0.82
N GLY A 85 14.84 -10.69 0.78
CA GLY A 85 14.21 -11.31 1.95
C GLY A 85 15.25 -12.01 2.84
N ALA A 86 14.88 -12.33 4.08
CA ALA A 86 15.77 -12.95 5.07
C ALA A 86 16.46 -14.22 4.56
N PHE A 87 15.75 -15.05 3.77
CA PHE A 87 16.29 -16.27 3.16
C PHE A 87 17.56 -16.02 2.31
N GLN A 88 17.68 -14.85 1.68
CA GLN A 88 18.82 -14.52 0.83
C GLN A 88 20.13 -14.34 1.62
N PHE A 89 20.05 -14.16 2.95
CA PHE A 89 21.20 -13.91 3.82
C PHE A 89 21.67 -15.15 4.61
N GLY A 90 20.92 -16.26 4.56
CA GLY A 90 21.22 -17.47 5.35
C GLY A 90 20.86 -17.34 6.84
N PHE A 91 21.38 -18.25 7.68
CA PHE A 91 21.19 -18.22 9.13
C PHE A 91 22.50 -18.52 9.86
N MET A 92 22.60 -18.06 11.12
CA MET A 92 23.69 -18.40 12.03
C MET A 92 23.15 -19.36 13.09
N GLU A 93 23.80 -20.51 13.22
CA GLU A 93 23.50 -21.50 14.25
C GLU A 93 24.44 -21.27 15.43
N PHE A 94 23.90 -21.30 16.65
CA PHE A 94 24.66 -21.16 17.88
C PHE A 94 24.57 -22.45 18.68
N ASP A 95 25.72 -22.93 19.19
CA ASP A 95 25.75 -24.05 20.12
C ASP A 95 25.03 -23.68 21.42
N ALA A 96 24.26 -24.62 21.96
CA ALA A 96 23.64 -24.45 23.27
C ALA A 96 24.73 -24.23 24.33
N ILE A 97 24.58 -23.17 25.14
CA ILE A 97 25.43 -22.94 26.31
C ILE A 97 25.27 -24.15 27.23
N LYS A 98 26.30 -24.99 27.32
CA LYS A 98 26.35 -26.07 28.31
C LYS A 98 26.35 -25.43 29.70
N LYS A 99 25.30 -25.71 30.47
CA LYS A 99 25.21 -25.36 31.91
C LYS A 99 26.24 -26.14 32.72
#